data_AF-X6P1A4-F1
#
_entry.id   AF-X6P1A4-F1
#
_cell.length_a   1.000
_cell.length_b   1.000
_cell.length_c   1.000
_cell.angle_alpha   90.00
_cell.angle_beta   90.00
_cell.angle_gamma   90.00
#
_symmetry.space_group_name_H-M   'P 1'
#
loop_
_entity.id
_entity.type
_entity.pdbx_description
1 polymer ?
#
loop_
_entity_poly.entity_id
_entity_poly.type
_entity_poly.pdbx_seq_one_letter_code
_entity_poly.pdbx_strand_id
1 'polypeptide(L)'
;MFCFSFEKELIESIDAMDNGISQYETIEVPKYRVSTHLGCRVARLNSDWNESADANSSSLLSTLEMERFKKAMALCGNELTYFIQHGAFSFLPARELVTGAVLNRMQTHSSGQIIELSKFCPWTDHLYDIEQQLQSFLYLKETKQHRLKLTQSRPKRM
;
A
#
# COMPACT_ATOMS: atom_id res chain seq x y z
N MET A 1 -1.77 2.20 12.05
CA MET A 1 -2.43 2.86 10.91
C MET A 1 -2.36 1.83 9.80
N PHE A 2 -3.49 1.36 9.25
CA PHE A 2 -3.48 0.30 8.24
C PHE A 2 -2.84 0.85 6.95
N CYS A 3 -1.51 0.74 6.83
CA CYS A 3 -0.77 1.05 5.61
C CYS A 3 -0.98 -0.12 4.65
N PHE A 4 -2.17 -0.17 4.06
CA PHE A 4 -2.55 -1.20 3.11
C PHE A 4 -1.99 -0.81 1.74
N SER A 5 -1.43 -1.78 1.01
CA SER A 5 -0.81 -1.65 -0.31
C SER A 5 -1.63 -0.84 -1.33
N PHE A 6 -2.96 -0.86 -1.26
CA PHE A 6 -3.83 -0.04 -2.13
C PHE A 6 -3.55 1.46 -2.08
N GLU A 7 -3.48 2.06 -0.89
CA GLU A 7 -3.31 3.52 -0.78
C GLU A 7 -1.93 3.92 -1.31
N LYS A 8 -0.89 3.24 -0.84
CA LYS A 8 0.50 3.57 -1.18
C LYS A 8 0.90 3.15 -2.59
N GLU A 9 0.55 1.94 -3.01
CA GLU A 9 1.02 1.38 -4.28
C GLU A 9 0.16 1.80 -5.46
N LEU A 10 -1.15 1.99 -5.28
CA LEU A 10 -2.05 2.40 -6.36
C LEU A 10 -2.38 3.89 -6.31
N ILE A 11 -2.99 4.38 -5.22
CA ILE A 11 -3.56 5.73 -5.20
C ILE A 11 -2.47 6.80 -5.16
N GLU A 12 -1.56 6.73 -4.19
CA GLU A 12 -0.47 7.69 -4.03
C GLU A 12 0.48 7.68 -5.22
N SER A 13 0.76 6.50 -5.79
CA SER A 13 1.62 6.41 -6.97
C SER A 13 0.99 7.08 -8.20
N ILE A 14 -0.31 6.89 -8.42
CA ILE A 14 -1.04 7.55 -9.52
C ILE A 14 -1.09 9.06 -9.31
N ASP A 15 -1.46 9.51 -8.12
CA ASP A 15 -1.55 10.94 -7.79
C ASP A 15 -0.20 11.64 -7.95
N ALA A 16 0.87 11.05 -7.41
CA ALA A 16 2.21 11.59 -7.54
C ALA A 16 2.66 11.70 -9.00
N MET A 17 2.39 10.66 -9.82
CA MET A 17 2.71 10.70 -11.25
C MET A 17 1.91 11.77 -12.01
N ASP A 18 0.61 11.92 -11.71
CA ASP A 18 -0.26 12.91 -12.35
C ASP A 18 0.16 14.34 -11.99
N ASN A 19 0.57 14.55 -10.74
CA ASN A 19 1.08 15.82 -10.24
C ASN A 19 2.56 16.09 -10.60
N GLY A 20 3.23 15.18 -11.31
CA GLY A 20 4.64 15.32 -11.71
C GLY A 20 5.64 15.29 -10.55
N ILE A 21 5.26 14.69 -9.43
CA ILE A 21 6.12 14.55 -8.24
C ILE A 21 7.16 13.46 -8.51
N SER A 22 8.43 13.80 -8.27
CA SER A 22 9.54 12.83 -8.35
C SER A 22 9.44 11.81 -7.22
N GLN A 23 9.70 10.55 -7.53
CA GLN A 23 9.77 9.47 -6.54
C GLN A 23 10.90 9.66 -5.52
N TYR A 24 11.92 10.45 -5.86
CA TYR A 24 13.10 10.69 -5.05
C TYR A 24 13.41 12.19 -4.95
N GLU A 25 13.88 12.61 -3.79
CA GLU A 25 14.40 13.96 -3.53
C GLU A 25 15.83 14.12 -4.10
N THR A 26 15.99 13.97 -5.41
CA THR A 26 17.28 14.14 -6.10
C THR A 26 17.11 14.96 -7.37
N ILE A 27 18.17 15.67 -7.74
CA ILE A 27 18.28 16.45 -8.98
C ILE A 27 18.88 15.58 -10.10
N GLU A 28 19.41 14.41 -9.76
CA GLU A 28 19.98 13.48 -10.74
C GLU A 28 18.91 12.89 -11.65
N VAL A 29 19.25 12.79 -12.95
CA VAL A 29 18.38 12.17 -13.94
C VAL A 29 18.39 10.65 -13.75
N PRO A 30 17.24 9.96 -13.79
CA PRO A 30 17.19 8.52 -13.63
C PRO A 30 17.98 7.81 -14.76
N LYS A 31 18.74 6.77 -14.39
CA LYS A 31 19.57 5.99 -15.31
C LYS A 31 18.76 5.23 -16.37
N TYR A 32 17.48 5.00 -16.11
CA TYR A 32 16.55 4.35 -17.04
C TYR A 32 15.15 4.92 -16.88
N ARG A 33 14.34 4.81 -17.93
CA ARG A 33 12.93 5.21 -17.92
C ARG A 33 12.03 4.01 -17.71
N VAL A 34 11.10 4.09 -16.76
CA VAL A 34 10.02 3.12 -16.59
C VAL A 34 8.83 3.57 -17.43
N SER A 35 8.32 2.70 -18.29
CA SER A 35 7.16 3.00 -19.16
C SER A 35 6.02 1.99 -18.99
N THR A 36 6.06 1.17 -17.94
CA THR A 36 5.11 0.07 -17.70
C THR A 36 4.02 0.42 -16.69
N HIS A 37 4.05 1.62 -16.09
CA HIS A 37 3.03 2.07 -15.15
C HIS A 37 1.67 2.32 -15.84
N LEU A 38 0.60 2.39 -15.05
CA LEU A 38 -0.79 2.46 -15.54
C LEU A 38 -1.00 3.59 -16.53
N GLY A 39 -0.56 4.81 -16.20
CA GLY A 39 -0.67 5.97 -17.10
C GLY A 39 -0.03 5.75 -18.49
N CYS A 40 1.16 5.14 -18.53
CA CYS A 40 1.81 4.80 -19.80
C CYS A 40 1.04 3.71 -20.57
N ARG A 41 0.50 2.70 -19.88
CA ARG A 41 -0.31 1.64 -20.53
C ARG A 41 -1.61 2.20 -21.10
N VAL A 42 -2.25 3.14 -20.40
CA VAL A 42 -3.42 3.89 -20.90
C VAL A 42 -3.03 4.74 -22.11
N ALA A 43 -1.92 5.46 -22.05
CA ALA A 43 -1.47 6.31 -23.16
C ALA A 43 -1.21 5.53 -24.46
N ARG A 44 -0.76 4.26 -24.38
CA ARG A 44 -0.60 3.37 -25.55
C ARG A 44 -1.90 2.99 -26.25
N LEU A 45 -3.05 3.23 -25.61
CA LEU A 45 -4.36 2.99 -26.22
C LEU A 45 -4.87 4.22 -27.00
N ASN A 46 -4.17 5.35 -26.93
CA ASN A 46 -4.48 6.51 -27.75
C ASN A 46 -4.16 6.23 -29.22
N SER A 47 -4.78 7.00 -30.11
CA SER A 47 -4.47 6.99 -31.54
C SER A 47 -3.03 7.41 -31.79
N ASP A 48 -2.39 6.74 -32.74
CA ASP A 48 -1.09 7.19 -33.23
C ASP A 48 -1.28 8.45 -34.08
N TRP A 49 -0.30 9.36 -34.02
CA TRP A 49 -0.39 10.66 -34.71
C TRP A 49 -0.50 10.53 -36.24
N ASN A 50 -0.05 9.41 -36.79
CA ASN A 50 -0.01 9.11 -38.23
C ASN A 50 -1.05 8.07 -38.65
N GLU A 51 -2.01 7.73 -37.79
CA GLU A 51 -3.14 6.90 -38.17
C GLU A 51 -3.95 7.67 -39.23
N SER A 52 -3.93 7.18 -40.48
CA SER A 52 -4.42 7.91 -41.64
C SER A 52 -5.88 8.34 -41.47
N ALA A 53 -6.14 9.65 -41.56
CA ALA A 53 -7.46 10.25 -41.54
C ALA A 53 -8.36 9.84 -42.75
N ASP A 54 -7.89 8.92 -43.60
CA ASP A 54 -8.62 8.39 -44.76
C ASP A 54 -9.81 7.48 -44.37
N ALA A 55 -9.97 7.15 -43.09
CA ALA A 55 -11.22 6.64 -42.52
C ALA A 55 -12.26 7.78 -42.35
N ASN A 56 -12.59 8.44 -43.46
CA ASN A 56 -13.46 9.62 -43.53
C ASN A 56 -14.94 9.28 -43.31
N SER A 57 -15.31 9.13 -42.04
CA SER A 57 -16.60 9.54 -41.49
C SER A 57 -16.35 9.89 -40.03
N SER A 58 -16.68 11.10 -39.59
CA SER A 58 -16.58 11.50 -38.17
C SER A 58 -17.19 10.47 -37.21
N SER A 59 -18.23 9.77 -37.66
CA SER A 59 -18.85 8.64 -36.96
C SER A 59 -17.92 7.44 -36.74
N LEU A 60 -17.10 7.04 -37.72
CA LEU A 60 -16.18 5.90 -37.59
C LEU A 60 -15.01 6.22 -36.66
N LEU A 61 -14.45 7.43 -36.76
CA LEU A 61 -13.39 7.89 -35.86
C LEU A 61 -13.88 7.90 -34.41
N SER A 62 -15.07 8.47 -34.15
CA SER A 62 -15.66 8.48 -32.81
C SER A 62 -15.94 7.08 -32.26
N THR A 63 -16.24 6.11 -33.13
CA THR A 63 -16.47 4.72 -32.73
C THR A 63 -15.16 4.07 -32.28
N LEU A 64 -14.07 4.25 -33.04
CA LEU A 64 -12.75 3.71 -32.69
C LEU A 64 -12.17 4.34 -31.42
N GLU A 65 -12.32 5.66 -31.25
CA GLU A 65 -11.93 6.36 -30.02
C GLU A 65 -12.73 5.83 -28.82
N MET A 66 -14.04 5.63 -28.98
CA MET A 66 -14.89 5.04 -27.94
C MET A 66 -14.48 3.60 -27.61
N GLU A 67 -14.11 2.79 -28.60
CA GLU A 67 -13.59 1.44 -28.37
C GLU A 67 -12.27 1.45 -27.59
N ARG A 68 -11.35 2.35 -27.94
CA ARG A 68 -10.08 2.55 -27.22
C ARG A 68 -10.31 3.05 -25.81
N PHE A 69 -11.22 3.98 -25.62
CA PHE A 69 -11.63 4.46 -24.31
C PHE A 69 -12.19 3.32 -23.44
N LYS A 70 -13.07 2.46 -23.99
CA LYS A 70 -13.58 1.27 -23.28
C LYS A 70 -12.45 0.31 -22.89
N LYS A 71 -11.45 0.11 -23.76
CA LYS A 71 -10.25 -0.69 -23.42
C LYS A 71 -9.46 -0.05 -22.28
N ALA A 72 -9.29 1.26 -22.28
CA ALA A 72 -8.60 1.99 -21.21
C ALA A 72 -9.37 1.91 -19.88
N MET A 73 -10.70 2.06 -19.92
CA MET A 73 -11.55 1.87 -18.75
C MET A 73 -11.41 0.46 -18.17
N ALA A 74 -11.46 -0.57 -19.01
CA ALA A 74 -11.30 -1.95 -18.56
C ALA A 74 -9.90 -2.19 -17.95
N LEU A 75 -8.86 -1.61 -18.55
CA LEU A 75 -7.49 -1.67 -18.04
C LEU A 75 -7.39 -1.09 -16.61
N CYS A 76 -7.88 0.14 -16.41
CA CYS A 76 -7.88 0.79 -15.10
C CYS A 76 -8.77 0.05 -14.09
N GLY A 77 -9.95 -0.39 -14.51
CA GLY A 77 -10.90 -1.13 -13.68
C GLY A 77 -10.33 -2.46 -13.19
N ASN A 78 -9.60 -3.18 -14.04
CA ASN A 78 -8.92 -4.42 -13.67
C ASN A 78 -7.81 -4.17 -12.65
N GLU A 79 -7.01 -3.11 -12.84
CA GLU A 79 -5.95 -2.74 -11.90
C GLU A 79 -6.55 -2.42 -10.51
N LEU A 80 -7.58 -1.58 -10.45
CA LEU A 80 -8.30 -1.25 -9.22
C LEU A 80 -8.87 -2.50 -8.54
N THR A 81 -9.55 -3.34 -9.32
CA THR A 81 -10.18 -4.57 -8.83
C THR A 81 -9.15 -5.51 -8.21
N TYR A 82 -7.98 -5.65 -8.83
CA TYR A 82 -6.89 -6.47 -8.31
C TYR A 82 -6.48 -6.03 -6.90
N PHE A 83 -6.18 -4.74 -6.69
CA PHE A 83 -5.74 -4.25 -5.38
C PHE A 83 -6.82 -4.42 -4.29
N ILE A 84 -8.09 -4.15 -4.63
CA ILE A 84 -9.21 -4.33 -3.71
C ILE A 84 -9.35 -5.81 -3.31
N GLN A 85 -9.39 -6.71 -4.29
CA GLN A 85 -9.55 -8.14 -4.04
C GLN A 85 -8.35 -8.73 -3.29
N HIS A 86 -7.13 -8.37 -3.70
CA HIS A 86 -5.92 -8.77 -2.99
C HIS A 86 -5.97 -8.32 -1.53
N GLY A 87 -6.46 -7.12 -1.27
CA GLY A 87 -6.60 -6.63 0.08
C GLY A 87 -7.64 -7.33 0.93
N ALA A 88 -8.85 -7.41 0.41
CA ALA A 88 -9.96 -8.02 1.13
C ALA A 88 -9.71 -9.50 1.42
N PHE A 89 -9.15 -10.24 0.46
CA PHE A 89 -9.14 -11.70 0.51
C PHE A 89 -7.77 -12.31 0.77
N SER A 90 -6.67 -11.57 0.64
CA SER A 90 -5.31 -12.08 0.91
C SER A 90 -4.62 -11.34 2.06
N PHE A 91 -4.38 -10.04 1.90
CA PHE A 91 -3.54 -9.31 2.84
C PHE A 91 -4.24 -9.01 4.17
N LEU A 92 -5.50 -8.55 4.20
CA LEU A 92 -6.17 -8.24 5.47
C LEU A 92 -6.39 -9.47 6.35
N PRO A 93 -6.85 -10.64 5.83
CA PRO A 93 -6.99 -11.85 6.64
C PRO A 93 -5.67 -12.37 7.22
N ALA A 94 -4.52 -12.06 6.59
CA ALA A 94 -3.21 -12.47 7.09
C ALA A 94 -2.89 -11.87 8.46
N ARG A 95 -3.47 -10.70 8.80
CA ARG A 95 -3.21 -10.01 10.07
C ARG A 95 -3.48 -10.88 11.29
N GLU A 96 -4.55 -11.68 11.25
CA GLU A 96 -4.92 -12.57 12.36
C GLU A 96 -3.87 -13.66 12.57
N LEU A 97 -3.38 -14.26 11.47
CA LEU A 97 -2.36 -15.31 11.52
C LEU A 97 -1.04 -14.79 12.08
N VAL A 98 -0.59 -13.63 11.59
CA VAL A 98 0.67 -13.00 12.06
C VAL A 98 0.54 -12.58 13.52
N THR A 99 -0.61 -12.02 13.91
CA THR A 99 -0.87 -11.66 15.32
C THR A 99 -0.81 -12.89 16.21
N GLY A 100 -1.45 -14.00 15.83
CA GLY A 100 -1.39 -15.25 16.58
C GLY A 100 0.04 -15.77 16.72
N ALA A 101 0.82 -15.75 15.65
CA ALA A 101 2.23 -16.17 15.66
C ALA A 101 3.09 -15.30 16.59
N VAL A 102 2.92 -13.97 16.54
CA VAL A 102 3.63 -13.04 17.43
C VAL A 102 3.24 -13.27 18.89
N LEU A 103 1.97 -13.51 19.20
CA LEU A 103 1.53 -13.76 20.58
C LEU A 103 2.07 -15.09 21.14
N ASN A 104 2.21 -16.11 20.29
CA ASN A 104 2.72 -17.43 20.68
C ASN A 104 4.25 -17.56 20.66
N ARG A 105 4.98 -16.52 20.25
CA ARG A 105 6.44 -16.56 20.04
C ARG A 105 7.28 -17.08 21.21
N MET A 106 6.84 -16.85 22.45
CA MET A 106 7.52 -17.35 23.65
C MET A 106 7.37 -18.86 23.84
N GLN A 107 6.28 -19.45 23.32
CA GLN A 107 6.07 -20.89 23.30
C GLN A 107 6.84 -21.53 22.14
N THR A 108 6.97 -20.83 21.02
CA THR A 108 7.77 -21.27 19.86
C THR A 108 9.26 -21.31 20.17
N HIS A 109 9.80 -20.24 20.77
CA HIS A 109 11.21 -20.17 21.12
C HIS A 109 11.43 -19.33 22.38
N SER A 110 12.29 -19.79 23.29
CA SER A 110 12.52 -19.15 24.60
C SER A 110 13.02 -17.72 24.50
N SER A 111 13.73 -17.35 23.42
CA SER A 111 14.17 -15.95 23.20
C SER A 111 13.02 -15.00 22.82
N GLY A 112 11.89 -15.52 22.34
CA GLY A 112 10.80 -14.72 21.79
C GLY A 112 11.12 -13.96 20.51
N GLN A 113 12.28 -14.22 19.88
CA GLN A 113 12.70 -13.60 18.62
C GLN A 113 12.29 -14.40 17.38
N ILE A 114 11.75 -15.60 17.57
CA ILE A 114 11.31 -16.49 16.50
C ILE A 114 9.80 -16.62 16.61
N ILE A 115 9.12 -16.39 15.48
CA ILE A 115 7.69 -16.65 15.31
C ILE A 115 7.50 -17.82 14.35
N GLU A 116 6.45 -18.60 14.55
CA GLU A 116 6.05 -19.66 13.64
C GLU A 116 4.68 -19.33 13.04
N LEU A 117 4.61 -19.24 11.71
CA LEU A 117 3.35 -19.07 10.99
C LEU A 117 2.77 -20.46 10.71
N SER A 118 1.52 -20.69 11.11
CA SER A 118 0.82 -21.96 10.87
C SER A 118 0.61 -22.28 9.38
N LYS A 119 0.61 -21.25 8.54
CA LYS A 119 0.61 -21.33 7.08
C LYS A 119 1.24 -20.08 6.46
N PHE A 120 1.69 -20.20 5.22
CA PHE A 120 2.18 -19.05 4.47
C PHE A 120 1.09 -17.99 4.29
N CYS A 121 1.45 -16.73 4.50
CA CYS A 121 0.63 -15.55 4.25
C CYS A 121 1.52 -14.31 4.04
N PRO A 122 1.01 -13.20 3.48
CA PRO A 122 1.71 -11.92 3.50
C PRO A 122 1.92 -11.47 4.95
N TRP A 123 3.17 -11.44 5.43
CA TRP A 123 3.45 -11.27 6.86
C TRP A 123 4.26 -10.04 7.21
N THR A 124 5.12 -9.56 6.31
CA THR A 124 6.14 -8.55 6.59
C THR A 124 5.57 -7.26 7.17
N ASP A 125 4.65 -6.62 6.46
CA ASP A 125 4.07 -5.35 6.89
C ASP A 125 3.25 -5.49 8.18
N HIS A 126 2.49 -6.59 8.31
CA HIS A 126 1.74 -6.89 9.53
C HIS A 126 2.67 -7.07 10.73
N LEU A 127 3.80 -7.76 10.55
CA LEU A 127 4.76 -7.96 11.62
C LEU A 127 5.32 -6.62 12.11
N TYR A 128 5.79 -5.77 11.20
CA TYR A 128 6.31 -4.45 11.54
C TYR A 128 5.26 -3.58 12.24
N ASP A 129 4.01 -3.58 11.74
CA ASP A 129 2.88 -2.89 12.36
C ASP A 129 2.63 -3.35 13.80
N ILE A 130 2.64 -4.68 14.02
CA ILE A 130 2.38 -5.28 15.34
C ILE A 130 3.52 -4.98 16.30
N GLU A 131 4.77 -5.09 15.86
CA GLU A 131 5.95 -4.77 16.68
C GLU A 131 5.95 -3.30 17.12
N GLN A 132 5.66 -2.38 16.20
CA GLN A 132 5.53 -0.96 16.51
C GLN A 132 4.42 -0.69 17.53
N GLN A 133 3.28 -1.36 17.39
CA GLN A 133 2.18 -1.27 18.35
C GLN A 133 2.61 -1.78 19.73
N LEU A 134 3.24 -2.95 19.81
CA LEU A 134 3.74 -3.53 21.07
C LEU A 134 4.75 -2.61 21.75
N GLN A 135 5.69 -2.05 20.99
CA GLN A 135 6.67 -1.08 21.52
C GLN A 135 5.99 0.18 22.06
N SER A 136 5.00 0.71 21.33
CA SER A 136 4.20 1.86 21.77
C SER A 136 3.43 1.55 23.06
N PHE A 137 2.86 0.36 23.18
CA PHE A 137 2.16 -0.08 24.39
C PHE A 137 3.11 -0.24 25.59
N LEU A 138 4.33 -0.75 25.38
CA LEU A 138 5.35 -0.85 26.43
C LEU A 138 5.74 0.53 26.95
N TYR A 139 6.03 1.48 26.06
CA TYR A 139 6.34 2.87 26.42
C TYR A 139 5.20 3.54 27.22
N LEU A 140 3.94 3.32 26.82
CA LEU A 140 2.78 3.85 27.54
C LEU A 140 2.60 3.21 28.94
N LYS A 141 2.92 1.93 29.11
CA LYS A 141 2.88 1.27 30.42
C LYS A 141 3.94 1.85 31.36
N GLU A 142 5.17 2.02 30.88
CA GLU A 142 6.28 2.57 31.66
C GLU A 142 6.01 4.02 32.09
N THR A 143 5.53 4.86 31.18
CA THR A 143 5.20 6.27 31.47
C THR A 143 4.04 6.39 32.47
N LYS A 144 2.99 5.57 32.35
CA LYS A 144 1.90 5.53 33.35
C LYS A 144 2.37 5.06 34.72
N GLN A 145 3.19 4.01 34.79
CA GLN A 145 3.76 3.55 36.05
C GLN A 145 4.65 4.61 36.69
N HIS A 146 5.48 5.30 35.90
CA HIS A 146 6.32 6.40 36.37
C HIS A 146 5.49 7.57 36.91
N ARG A 147 4.42 7.97 36.18
CA ARG A 147 3.52 9.05 36.59
C ARG A 147 2.72 8.69 37.86
N LEU A 148 2.27 7.44 38.03
CA LEU A 148 1.64 6.98 39.28
C LEU A 148 2.58 7.09 40.48
N LYS A 149 3.84 6.67 40.33
CA LYS A 149 4.85 6.77 41.41
C LYS A 149 5.07 8.23 41.85
N LEU A 150 5.13 9.17 40.90
CA LEU A 150 5.26 10.61 41.19
C LEU A 150 4.03 11.21 41.89
N THR A 151 2.83 10.69 41.63
CA THR A 151 1.61 11.15 42.32
C THR A 151 1.49 10.59 43.74
N GLN A 152 1.99 9.38 43.98
CA GLN A 152 1.98 8.75 45.31
C GLN A 152 3.12 9.26 46.22
N SER A 153 4.18 9.83 45.65
CA SER A 153 5.30 10.42 46.41
C SER A 153 5.09 11.89 46.77
N ARG A 154 3.98 12.53 46.36
CA ARG A 154 3.69 13.92 46.78
C ARG A 154 3.20 13.93 48.23
N PRO A 155 3.88 14.64 49.14
CA PRO A 155 3.43 14.73 50.53
C PRO A 155 2.04 15.38 50.58
N LYS A 156 1.14 14.81 51.40
CA LYS A 156 -0.16 15.43 51.69
C LYS A 156 0.14 16.79 52.35
N ARG A 157 -0.31 17.88 51.73
CA ARG A 157 -0.28 19.20 52.37
C ARG A 157 -1.11 19.09 53.66
N MET A 158 -0.46 19.37 54.79
CA MET A 158 -1.12 19.57 56.09
C MET A 158 -1.92 20.87 56.07
#